data_AF-A0A0F9T2W5-F1
#
_entry.id   AF-A0A0F9T2W5-F1
#
_cell.length_a   1.000
_cell.length_b   1.000
_cell.length_c   1.000
_cell.angle_alpha   90.00
_cell.angle_beta   90.00
_cell.angle_gamma   90.00
#
_symmetry.space_group_name_H-M   'P 1'
#
loop_
_entity.id
_entity.type
_entity.pdbx_description
1 polymer ?
#
loop_
_entity_poly.entity_id
_entity_poly.type
_entity_poly.pdbx_seq_one_letter_code
_entity_poly.pdbx_strand_id
1 'polypeptide(L)'
;MESKATAKAVNQSMLVNLGLTIYEAIAIQKRAKSLHRSYENDCNYGLTSRQESRERTLWRDVEAIAGRNGLYVAEQGDPRGWPIIISPEPIREDGRGPEERVCPY
;
A
#
# COMPACT_ATOMS: atom_id res chain seq x y z
N MET A 1 -17.16 6.60 18.71
CA MET A 1 -17.48 5.96 17.42
C MET A 1 -17.08 6.89 16.28
N GLU A 2 -15.80 7.24 16.21
CA GLU A 2 -15.30 8.14 15.18
C GLU A 2 -14.49 7.36 14.14
N SER A 3 -14.45 7.89 12.92
CA SER A 3 -13.25 7.89 12.08
C SER A 3 -13.03 6.79 11.02
N LYS A 4 -14.01 5.92 10.67
CA LYS A 4 -13.84 5.09 9.45
C LYS A 4 -13.91 5.90 8.14
N ALA A 5 -14.64 7.02 8.13
CA ALA A 5 -14.77 7.90 6.98
C ALA A 5 -13.57 8.86 6.80
N THR A 6 -12.94 9.28 7.90
CA THR A 6 -11.85 10.26 7.92
C THR A 6 -10.54 9.65 7.41
N ALA A 7 -10.14 8.44 7.83
CA ALA A 7 -8.89 7.82 7.36
C ALA A 7 -8.90 7.58 5.83
N LYS A 8 -10.04 7.19 5.27
CA LYS A 8 -10.21 7.00 3.82
C LYS A 8 -10.03 8.31 3.05
N ALA A 9 -10.61 9.39 3.57
CA ALA A 9 -10.53 10.73 2.98
C ALA A 9 -9.13 11.34 3.13
N VAL A 10 -8.48 11.14 4.28
CA VAL A 10 -7.12 11.60 4.58
C VAL A 10 -6.09 10.94 3.65
N ASN A 11 -6.17 9.63 3.46
CA ASN A 11 -5.24 8.96 2.54
C ASN A 11 -5.47 9.36 1.09
N GLN A 12 -6.72 9.60 0.69
CA GLN A 12 -7.03 10.03 -0.67
C GLN A 12 -6.58 11.48 -0.91
N SER A 13 -6.76 12.39 0.04
CA SER A 13 -6.30 13.77 -0.08
C SER A 13 -4.76 13.87 -0.07
N MET A 14 -4.07 13.04 0.70
CA MET A 14 -2.60 12.95 0.65
C MET A 14 -2.11 12.56 -0.74
N LEU A 15 -2.71 11.54 -1.38
CA LEU A 15 -2.33 11.13 -2.73
C LEU A 15 -2.59 12.22 -3.77
N VAL A 16 -3.72 12.93 -3.66
CA VAL A 16 -4.01 14.06 -4.55
C VAL A 16 -3.01 15.21 -4.35
N ASN A 17 -2.59 15.48 -3.10
CA ASN A 17 -1.56 16.49 -2.81
C ASN A 17 -0.18 16.11 -3.37
N LEU A 18 0.09 14.81 -3.56
CA LEU A 18 1.29 14.29 -4.23
C LEU A 18 1.21 14.37 -5.76
N GLY A 19 0.13 14.93 -6.32
CA GLY A 19 -0.03 15.14 -7.75
C GLY A 19 -0.79 14.03 -8.47
N LEU A 20 -1.29 13.00 -7.77
CA LEU A 20 -2.13 11.98 -8.41
C LEU A 20 -3.51 12.54 -8.73
N THR A 21 -4.08 12.09 -9.84
CA THR A 21 -5.50 12.35 -10.11
C THR A 21 -6.39 11.63 -9.09
N ILE A 22 -7.62 12.11 -8.92
CA ILE A 22 -8.61 11.48 -8.04
C ILE A 22 -8.82 10.01 -8.40
N TYR A 23 -8.81 9.66 -9.68
CA TYR A 23 -9.00 8.29 -10.15
C TYR A 23 -7.83 7.38 -9.78
N GLU A 24 -6.60 7.87 -9.92
CA GLU A 24 -5.39 7.14 -9.54
C GLU A 24 -5.32 6.96 -8.02
N ALA A 25 -5.64 8.01 -7.25
CA ALA A 25 -5.72 7.92 -5.79
C ALA A 25 -6.73 6.86 -5.33
N ILE A 26 -7.91 6.81 -5.97
CA ILE A 26 -8.92 5.76 -5.71
C ILE A 26 -8.39 4.38 -6.11
N ALA A 27 -7.70 4.27 -7.23
CA ALA A 27 -7.14 3.01 -7.69
C ALA A 27 -6.13 2.47 -6.69
N ILE A 28 -5.14 3.28 -6.28
CA ILE A 28 -4.14 2.93 -5.26
C ILE A 28 -4.82 2.54 -3.95
N GLN A 29 -5.81 3.31 -3.49
CA GLN A 29 -6.55 2.97 -2.27
C GLN A 29 -7.22 1.59 -2.32
N LYS A 30 -7.79 1.21 -3.47
CA LYS A 30 -8.39 -0.14 -3.63
C LYS A 30 -7.32 -1.24 -3.61
N ARG A 31 -6.14 -0.99 -4.19
CA ARG A 31 -5.02 -1.94 -4.19
C ARG A 31 -4.42 -2.08 -2.80
N ALA A 32 -4.17 -0.98 -2.11
CA ALA A 32 -3.70 -0.96 -0.71
C ALA A 32 -4.60 -1.80 0.21
N LYS A 33 -5.92 -1.67 0.10
CA LYS A 33 -6.86 -2.52 0.86
C LYS A 33 -6.79 -3.99 0.50
N SER A 34 -6.59 -4.30 -0.78
CA SER A 34 -6.47 -5.69 -1.24
C SER A 34 -5.16 -6.31 -0.76
N LEU A 35 -4.06 -5.53 -0.78
CA LEU A 35 -2.76 -5.91 -0.23
C LEU A 35 -2.84 -6.14 1.28
N HIS A 36 -3.50 -5.25 2.02
CA HIS A 36 -3.71 -5.43 3.46
C HIS A 36 -4.38 -6.76 3.77
N ARG A 37 -5.44 -7.11 3.02
CA ARG A 37 -6.13 -8.38 3.18
C ARG A 37 -5.23 -9.58 2.80
N SER A 38 -4.37 -9.44 1.79
CA SER A 38 -3.37 -10.48 1.51
C SER A 38 -2.43 -10.65 2.69
N TYR A 39 -1.98 -9.57 3.31
CA TYR A 39 -1.07 -9.62 4.45
C TYR A 39 -1.73 -10.26 5.67
N GLU A 40 -2.99 -9.91 5.95
CA GLU A 40 -3.79 -10.59 6.97
C GLU A 40 -3.89 -12.10 6.69
N ASN A 41 -4.12 -12.51 5.44
CA ASN A 41 -4.18 -13.94 5.09
C ASN A 41 -2.82 -14.63 5.27
N ASP A 42 -1.74 -13.98 4.85
CA ASP A 42 -0.39 -14.55 4.95
C ASP A 42 0.01 -14.77 6.40
N CYS A 43 -0.25 -13.77 7.25
CA CYS A 43 0.01 -13.85 8.68
C CYS A 43 -0.77 -14.96 9.39
N ASN A 44 -2.03 -15.19 9.00
CA ASN A 44 -2.87 -16.17 9.67
C ASN A 44 -2.69 -17.61 9.15
N TYR A 45 -2.55 -17.77 7.83
CA TYR A 45 -2.67 -19.06 7.16
C TYR A 45 -1.63 -19.30 6.06
N GLY A 46 -0.75 -18.32 5.80
CA GLY A 46 0.09 -18.28 4.61
C GLY A 46 -0.70 -17.97 3.34
N LEU A 47 0.01 -17.55 2.28
CA LEU A 47 -0.58 -17.39 0.95
C LEU A 47 -0.49 -18.65 0.11
N THR A 48 -1.57 -18.93 -0.63
CA THR A 48 -1.50 -19.84 -1.79
C THR A 48 -0.74 -19.18 -2.94
N SER A 49 -0.16 -19.96 -3.84
CA SER A 49 0.57 -19.43 -5.02
C SER A 49 -0.27 -18.48 -5.89
N ARG A 50 -1.59 -18.69 -5.92
CA ARG A 50 -2.52 -17.77 -6.60
C ARG A 50 -2.62 -16.42 -5.89
N GLN A 51 -2.64 -16.42 -4.56
CA GLN A 51 -2.66 -15.19 -3.77
C GLN A 51 -1.33 -14.44 -3.83
N GLU A 52 -0.20 -15.13 -3.79
CA GLU A 52 1.13 -14.52 -4.01
C GLU A 52 1.22 -13.85 -5.38
N SER A 53 0.75 -14.53 -6.43
CA SER A 53 0.72 -13.97 -7.79
C SER A 53 -0.17 -12.73 -7.87
N ARG A 54 -1.30 -12.75 -7.16
CA ARG A 54 -2.21 -11.60 -7.07
C ARG A 54 -1.57 -10.46 -6.31
N GLU A 55 -0.92 -10.71 -5.18
CA GLU A 55 -0.20 -9.72 -4.39
C GLU A 55 0.88 -9.02 -5.23
N ARG A 56 1.70 -9.79 -5.95
CA ARG A 56 2.71 -9.25 -6.87
C ARG A 56 2.10 -8.37 -7.97
N THR A 57 0.94 -8.76 -8.49
CA THR A 57 0.21 -7.95 -9.49
C THR A 57 -0.31 -6.66 -8.88
N LEU A 58 -0.84 -6.69 -7.66
CA LEU A 58 -1.31 -5.49 -6.96
C LEU A 58 -0.17 -4.50 -6.68
N TRP A 59 1.02 -5.00 -6.30
CA TRP A 59 2.22 -4.18 -6.12
C TRP A 59 2.65 -3.51 -7.43
N ARG A 60 2.77 -4.29 -8.51
CA ARG A 60 3.10 -3.76 -9.86
C ARG A 60 2.11 -2.70 -10.34
N ASP A 61 0.82 -2.89 -10.08
CA ASP A 61 -0.22 -1.92 -10.42
C ASP A 61 0.02 -0.58 -9.70
N VAL A 62 0.35 -0.63 -8.40
CA VAL A 62 0.60 0.57 -7.59
C VAL A 62 1.87 1.27 -8.04
N GLU A 63 2.97 0.53 -8.23
CA GLU A 63 4.23 1.05 -8.77
C GLU A 63 4.03 1.69 -10.14
N ALA A 64 3.25 1.08 -11.03
CA ALA A 64 2.97 1.63 -12.35
C ALA A 64 2.15 2.93 -12.32
N ILE A 65 1.24 3.09 -11.34
CA ILE A 65 0.47 4.33 -11.18
C ILE A 65 1.35 5.41 -10.56
N ALA A 66 2.08 5.09 -9.50
CA ALA A 66 2.96 6.04 -8.81
C ALA A 66 4.13 6.49 -9.70
N GLY A 67 4.78 5.55 -10.40
CA GLY A 67 5.91 5.81 -11.29
C GLY A 67 5.56 6.70 -12.49
N ARG A 68 4.32 6.62 -13.00
CA ARG A 68 3.82 7.57 -14.02
C ARG A 68 3.81 9.03 -13.54
N ASN A 69 3.73 9.23 -12.24
CA ASN A 69 3.72 10.53 -11.59
C ASN A 69 5.09 10.87 -10.96
N GLY A 70 6.13 10.09 -11.24
CA GLY A 70 7.48 10.30 -10.70
C GLY A 70 7.60 10.00 -9.20
N LEU A 71 6.67 9.21 -8.64
CA LEU A 71 6.62 8.89 -7.21
C LEU A 71 7.23 7.52 -6.94
N TYR A 72 7.79 7.38 -5.75
CA TYR A 72 8.38 6.15 -5.21
C TYR A 72 7.38 5.45 -4.31
N VAL A 73 7.43 4.12 -4.31
CA VAL A 73 6.53 3.26 -3.53
C VAL A 73 7.37 2.34 -2.65
N ALA A 74 6.99 2.17 -1.39
CA ALA A 74 7.56 1.16 -0.50
C ALA A 74 6.48 0.44 0.32
N GLU A 75 6.85 -0.69 0.89
CA GLU A 75 6.03 -1.42 1.84
C GLU A 75 6.04 -0.75 3.22
N GLN A 76 4.87 -0.70 3.84
CA GLN A 76 4.71 -0.26 5.22
C GLN A 76 4.53 -1.49 6.13
N GLY A 77 5.48 -1.71 7.04
CA GLY A 77 5.48 -2.87 7.96
C GLY A 77 4.39 -2.86 9.03
N ASP A 78 3.80 -1.71 9.39
CA ASP A 78 2.63 -1.62 10.28
C ASP A 78 1.38 -1.13 9.51
N PRO A 79 0.68 -2.02 8.79
CA PRO A 79 -0.45 -1.63 7.96
C PRO A 79 -1.71 -1.57 8.82
N ARG A 80 -2.01 -0.43 9.45
CA ARG A 80 -3.35 -0.12 9.99
C ARG A 80 -4.40 0.05 8.86
N GLY A 81 -4.52 -0.94 7.98
CA GLY A 81 -5.35 -0.90 6.77
C GLY A 81 -4.69 -0.30 5.53
N TRP A 82 -3.41 0.09 5.61
CA TRP A 82 -2.68 0.72 4.52
C TRP A 82 -1.22 0.26 4.47
N PRO A 83 -0.86 -0.72 3.61
CA PRO A 83 0.48 -1.32 3.58
C PRO A 83 1.45 -0.61 2.63
N ILE A 84 1.14 0.61 2.18
CA ILE A 84 1.87 1.28 1.09
C ILE A 84 2.31 2.66 1.52
N ILE A 85 3.60 2.95 1.38
CA ILE A 85 4.17 4.30 1.46
C ILE A 85 4.32 4.84 0.04
N ILE A 86 3.90 6.07 -0.19
CA ILE A 86 4.12 6.79 -1.46
C ILE A 86 4.82 8.10 -1.14
N SER A 87 5.92 8.36 -1.84
CA SER A 87 6.82 9.49 -1.58
C SER A 87 7.27 10.14 -2.90
N PRO A 88 7.41 11.48 -2.96
CA PRO A 88 8.05 12.15 -4.08
C PRO A 88 9.58 11.97 -4.09
N GLU A 89 10.15 11.60 -2.95
CA GLU A 89 11.58 11.35 -2.80
C GLU A 89 11.87 9.84 -2.76
N PRO A 90 13.06 9.41 -3.23
CA PRO A 90 13.51 8.03 -3.10
C PRO A 90 13.44 7.60 -1.63
N ILE A 91 12.71 6.52 -1.37
CA ILE A 91 12.59 5.97 -0.02
C ILE A 91 13.91 5.25 0.26
N ARG A 92 14.76 5.87 1.08
CA ARG A 92 16.07 5.33 1.41
C ARG A 92 15.90 4.04 2.20
N GLU A 93 16.58 2.97 1.76
CA GLU A 93 16.70 1.69 2.48
C GLU A 93 17.59 1.83 3.73
N ASP A 94 17.40 2.88 4.55
CA ASP A 94 18.24 3.17 5.71
C ASP A 94 17.86 2.26 6.91
N GLY A 95 17.90 0.94 6.69
CA GLY A 95 17.92 -0.08 7.75
C GLY A 95 16.69 -0.96 7.89
N ARG A 96 15.71 -0.85 7.01
CA ARG A 96 14.58 -1.80 6.94
C ARG A 96 14.47 -2.40 5.54
N GLY A 97 15.50 -3.17 5.15
CA GLY A 97 15.27 -4.29 4.24
C GLY A 97 14.21 -5.20 4.84
N PRO A 98 13.45 -5.99 4.05
CA PRO A 98 12.13 -6.53 4.40
C PRO A 98 12.13 -7.01 5.84
N GLU A 99 11.75 -6.13 6.77
CA GLU A 99 11.58 -6.52 8.16
C GLU A 99 10.53 -7.59 8.07
N GLU A 100 10.89 -8.80 8.52
CA GLU A 100 9.99 -9.96 8.60
C GLU A 100 8.58 -9.44 8.78
N ARG A 101 7.77 -9.60 7.73
CA ARG A 101 6.47 -8.96 7.55
C ARG A 101 5.78 -8.94 8.91
N VAL A 102 5.84 -7.80 9.62
CA VAL A 102 5.50 -7.80 11.04
C VAL A 102 4.00 -7.90 11.08
N CYS A 103 3.48 -9.08 11.35
CA CYS A 103 2.05 -9.31 11.44
C CYS A 103 1.52 -8.40 12.56
N PRO A 104 0.75 -7.34 12.23
CA PRO A 104 0.00 -6.68 13.27
C PRO A 104 -1.06 -7.70 13.65
N TYR A 105 -1.07 -8.09 14.93
CA TYR A 105 -1.99 -9.04 15.57
C TYR A 105 -1.56 -10.50 15.55
#